data_AF-A0A3D0XPH0-F1
#
_entry.id   AF-A0A3D0XPH0-F1
#
_cell.length_a   1.000
_cell.length_b   1.000
_cell.length_c   1.000
_cell.angle_alpha   90.00
_cell.angle_beta   90.00
_cell.angle_gamma   90.00
#
_symmetry.space_group_name_H-M   'P 1'
#
loop_
_entity.id
_entity.type
_entity.pdbx_description
1 polymer ?
#
loop_
_entity_poly.entity_id
_entity_poly.type
_entity_poly.pdbx_seq_one_letter_code
_entity_poly.pdbx_strand_id
1 'polypeptide(L)'
;MAALITEIDAGSLAERVGLRRGETLLRIGEHSIRDVLDYQFYMTDDQLLLEVADKNGKKRCIHIEKDPYEDLGLSFQTYLMDKKRGCRNHCVFCFIDQLPKGLRDTLYFKDDDARLSFLMGNYITLTNVSDEDIDRIINMHISPVNVSVHTTNPI
;
A
#
# COMPACT_ATOMS: atom_id res chain seq x y z
N MET A 1 -0.39 9.03 3.33
CA MET A 1 0.92 8.94 4.04
C MET A 1 2.00 8.87 2.97
N ALA A 2 3.23 9.20 3.30
CA ALA A 2 4.31 9.37 2.34
C ALA A 2 5.36 8.27 2.52
N ALA A 3 5.90 7.71 1.44
CA ALA A 3 6.67 6.48 1.49
C ALA A 3 8.17 6.76 1.66
N LEU A 4 8.69 6.51 2.87
CA LEU A 4 10.11 6.71 3.19
C LEU A 4 10.97 5.67 2.49
N ILE A 5 11.91 6.13 1.66
CA ILE A 5 12.90 5.31 0.97
C ILE A 5 13.95 4.87 1.99
N THR A 6 14.03 3.57 2.26
CA THR A 6 14.97 2.99 3.21
C THR A 6 16.20 2.40 2.54
N GLU A 7 16.09 1.91 1.31
CA GLU A 7 17.22 1.37 0.56
C GLU A 7 17.07 1.70 -0.93
N ILE A 8 18.20 1.78 -1.60
CA ILE A 8 18.31 1.97 -3.05
C ILE A 8 19.32 0.94 -3.54
N ASP A 9 18.92 0.17 -4.55
CA ASP A 9 19.77 -0.89 -5.10
C ASP A 9 20.97 -0.30 -5.83
N ALA A 10 22.15 -0.91 -5.64
CA ALA A 10 23.37 -0.44 -6.30
C ALA A 10 23.29 -0.66 -7.83
N GLY A 11 23.63 0.37 -8.60
CA GLY A 11 23.56 0.39 -10.06
C GLY A 11 22.16 0.59 -10.65
N SER A 12 21.14 0.71 -9.80
CA SER A 12 19.74 0.91 -10.18
C SER A 12 19.46 2.26 -10.83
N LEU A 13 18.29 2.39 -11.45
CA LEU A 13 17.87 3.65 -12.04
C LEU A 13 17.71 4.75 -10.99
N ALA A 14 17.16 4.42 -9.81
CA ALA A 14 17.04 5.35 -8.69
C ALA A 14 18.39 5.94 -8.27
N GLU A 15 19.44 5.12 -8.18
CA GLU A 15 20.78 5.61 -7.85
C GLU A 15 21.32 6.55 -8.93
N ARG A 16 21.17 6.19 -10.22
CA ARG A 16 21.66 6.97 -11.36
C ARG A 16 21.00 8.35 -11.46
N VAL A 17 19.71 8.44 -11.17
CA VAL A 17 18.97 9.72 -11.15
C VAL A 17 19.16 10.50 -9.85
N GLY A 18 19.94 9.96 -8.91
CA GLY A 18 20.35 10.62 -7.69
C GLY A 18 19.27 10.68 -6.61
N LEU A 19 18.34 9.71 -6.57
CA LEU A 19 17.51 9.48 -5.39
C LEU A 19 18.39 9.06 -4.21
N ARG A 20 17.94 9.37 -3.00
CA ARG A 20 18.71 9.13 -1.78
C ARG A 20 17.88 8.43 -0.73
N ARG A 21 18.52 7.51 -0.01
CA ARG A 21 17.98 6.95 1.22
C ARG A 21 17.58 8.06 2.19
N GLY A 22 16.41 7.93 2.79
CA GLY A 22 15.85 8.90 3.72
C GLY A 22 15.03 10.01 3.06
N GLU A 23 14.99 10.06 1.73
CA GLU A 23 13.96 10.82 1.02
C GLU A 23 12.61 10.10 1.09
N THR A 24 11.54 10.86 0.94
CA THR A 24 10.17 10.35 0.96
C THR A 24 9.53 10.56 -0.40
N LEU A 25 9.05 9.49 -1.02
CA LEU A 25 8.28 9.55 -2.26
C LEU A 25 6.87 10.07 -1.95
N LEU A 26 6.48 11.16 -2.63
CA LEU A 26 5.19 11.83 -2.43
C LEU A 26 4.23 11.56 -3.57
N ARG A 27 4.70 11.72 -4.82
CA ARG A 27 3.87 11.62 -6.04
C ARG A 27 4.63 10.97 -7.18
N ILE A 28 3.87 10.33 -8.06
CA ILE A 28 4.30 9.91 -9.40
C ILE A 28 3.35 10.60 -10.39
N GLY A 29 3.89 11.45 -11.26
CA GLY A 29 3.09 12.33 -12.11
C GLY A 29 2.16 13.21 -11.29
N GLU A 30 0.88 13.18 -11.62
CA GLU A 30 -0.17 13.93 -10.91
C GLU A 30 -0.81 13.16 -9.76
N HIS A 31 -0.30 11.97 -9.43
CA HIS A 31 -0.92 11.07 -8.46
C HIS A 31 -0.12 11.00 -7.17
N SER A 32 -0.82 11.14 -6.03
CA SER A 32 -0.19 10.96 -4.72
C SER A 32 -0.05 9.49 -4.39
N ILE A 33 1.11 9.10 -3.87
CA ILE A 33 1.38 7.71 -3.49
C ILE A 33 0.91 7.50 -2.06
N ARG A 34 -0.21 6.78 -1.88
CA ARG A 34 -0.75 6.48 -0.55
C ARG A 34 -0.24 5.16 -0.01
N ASP A 35 -0.05 4.19 -0.90
CA ASP A 35 0.33 2.82 -0.57
C ASP A 35 1.02 2.14 -1.76
N VAL A 36 1.39 0.87 -1.55
CA VAL A 36 2.09 0.04 -2.54
C VAL A 36 1.31 -0.16 -3.84
N LEU A 37 -0.02 -0.13 -3.82
CA LEU A 37 -0.81 -0.32 -5.04
C LEU A 37 -0.73 0.92 -5.93
N ASP A 38 -0.82 2.12 -5.34
CA ASP A 38 -0.58 3.36 -6.09
C ASP A 38 0.83 3.35 -6.70
N TYR A 39 1.85 2.96 -5.91
CA TYR A 39 3.22 2.87 -6.40
C TYR A 39 3.33 1.91 -7.59
N GLN A 40 2.91 0.65 -7.42
CA GLN A 40 3.00 -0.36 -8.47
C GLN A 40 2.23 0.02 -9.74
N PHE A 41 1.07 0.67 -9.59
CA PHE A 41 0.24 1.08 -10.71
C PHE A 41 0.84 2.25 -11.49
N TYR A 42 1.23 3.35 -10.82
CA TYR A 42 1.77 4.51 -11.53
C TYR A 42 3.21 4.32 -11.99
N MET A 43 3.92 3.35 -11.43
CA MET A 43 5.27 2.98 -11.85
C MET A 43 5.30 2.29 -13.22
N THR A 44 4.16 1.87 -13.79
CA THR A 44 4.15 1.22 -15.12
C THR A 44 4.39 2.17 -16.29
N ASP A 45 4.28 3.48 -16.08
CA ASP A 45 4.54 4.47 -17.14
C ASP A 45 6.04 4.48 -17.51
N ASP A 46 6.32 4.80 -18.77
CA ASP A 46 7.67 4.94 -19.32
C ASP A 46 8.33 6.28 -18.95
N GLN A 47 7.51 7.32 -18.81
CA GLN A 47 7.91 8.69 -18.48
C GLN A 47 7.38 9.07 -17.10
N LEU A 48 8.23 8.98 -16.07
CA LEU A 48 7.86 9.27 -14.69
C LEU A 48 8.32 10.67 -14.26
N LEU A 49 7.42 11.38 -13.58
CA LEU A 49 7.76 12.58 -12.82
C LEU A 49 7.62 12.26 -11.33
N LEU A 50 8.73 12.03 -10.63
CA LEU A 50 8.72 11.76 -9.20
C LEU A 50 8.79 13.06 -8.41
N GLU A 51 7.87 13.28 -7.47
CA GLU A 51 8.04 14.30 -6.42
C GLU A 51 8.54 13.62 -5.15
N VAL A 52 9.72 14.03 -4.68
CA VAL A 52 10.32 13.54 -3.43
C VAL A 52 10.61 14.68 -2.47
N ALA A 53 10.56 14.39 -1.17
CA ALA A 53 10.96 15.31 -0.11
C ALA A 53 12.15 14.78 0.68
N ASP A 54 13.07 15.66 1.03
CA ASP A 54 14.13 15.34 1.98
C ASP A 54 13.61 15.27 3.43
N LYS A 55 14.50 14.90 4.37
CA LYS A 55 14.19 14.85 5.80
C LYS A 55 13.74 16.19 6.42
N ASN A 56 14.00 17.32 5.75
CA ASN A 56 13.59 18.66 6.17
C ASN A 56 12.29 19.10 5.49
N GLY A 57 11.67 18.24 4.67
CA GLY A 57 10.47 18.55 3.90
C GLY A 57 10.73 19.36 2.62
N LYS A 58 11.99 19.56 2.23
CA LYS A 58 12.31 20.24 0.97
C LYS A 58 12.00 19.30 -0.20
N LYS A 59 11.08 19.75 -1.05
CA LYS A 59 10.59 19.01 -2.21
C LYS A 59 11.45 19.25 -3.45
N ARG A 60 11.58 18.23 -4.28
CA ARG A 60 12.16 18.31 -5.63
C ARG A 60 11.48 17.31 -6.55
N CYS A 61 11.52 17.61 -7.85
CA CYS A 61 11.01 16.72 -8.87
C CYS A 61 12.16 16.11 -9.68
N ILE A 62 11.98 14.87 -10.13
CA ILE A 62 12.95 14.12 -10.94
C ILE A 62 12.20 13.49 -12.10
N HIS A 63 12.66 13.75 -13.32
CA HIS A 63 12.19 13.07 -14.52
C HIS A 63 12.99 11.79 -14.73
N ILE A 64 12.29 10.70 -15.01
CA ILE A 64 12.86 9.38 -15.26
C ILE A 64 12.22 8.81 -16.52
N GLU A 65 13.05 8.34 -17.44
CA GLU A 65 12.63 7.53 -18.58
C GLU A 65 13.12 6.11 -18.35
N LYS A 66 12.24 5.12 -18.54
CA LYS A 66 12.51 3.70 -18.30
C LYS A 66 11.62 2.81 -19.16
N ASP A 67 11.95 1.53 -19.22
CA ASP A 67 10.98 0.55 -19.72
C ASP A 67 9.79 0.42 -18.76
N PRO A 68 8.55 0.17 -19.25
CA PRO A 68 7.35 0.07 -18.41
C PRO A 68 7.48 -0.90 -17.22
N TYR A 69 8.22 -1.99 -17.40
CA TYR A 69 8.41 -3.04 -16.39
C TYR A 69 9.78 -2.98 -15.68
N GLU A 70 10.61 -1.99 -15.99
CA GLU A 70 11.88 -1.80 -15.29
C GLU A 70 11.62 -1.21 -13.89
N ASP A 71 12.24 -1.79 -12.87
CA ASP A 71 12.16 -1.31 -11.49
C ASP A 71 13.17 -0.16 -11.27
N LEU A 72 12.80 0.83 -10.43
CA LEU A 72 13.74 1.85 -9.98
C LEU A 72 14.78 1.31 -9.01
N GLY A 73 14.50 0.18 -8.34
CA GLY A 73 15.36 -0.36 -7.29
C GLY A 73 15.17 0.40 -5.97
N LEU A 74 13.92 0.73 -5.63
CA LEU A 74 13.55 1.43 -4.39
C LEU A 74 12.96 0.45 -3.38
N SER A 75 13.45 0.51 -2.14
CA SER A 75 12.83 -0.15 -1.00
C SER A 75 12.29 0.86 0.00
N PHE A 76 11.14 0.53 0.60
CA PHE A 76 10.41 1.40 1.51
C PHE A 76 10.31 0.82 2.92
N GLN A 77 10.05 1.69 3.89
CA GLN A 77 9.99 1.33 5.32
C GLN A 77 8.99 0.21 5.64
N THR A 78 7.85 0.16 4.94
CA THR A 78 6.88 -0.92 5.07
C THR A 78 6.52 -1.43 3.69
N TYR A 79 6.23 -2.73 3.59
CA TYR A 79 5.80 -3.35 2.33
C TYR A 79 4.56 -2.66 1.73
N LEU A 80 3.59 -2.31 2.56
CA LEU A 80 2.38 -1.62 2.10
C LEU A 80 2.60 -0.13 1.80
N MET A 81 3.79 0.41 2.07
CA MET A 81 4.10 1.86 2.06
C MET A 81 3.18 2.69 2.97
N ASP A 82 2.44 2.00 3.82
CA ASP A 82 1.44 2.47 4.77
C ASP A 82 1.32 1.43 5.90
N LYS A 83 0.51 1.74 6.91
CA LYS A 83 0.14 0.80 7.97
C LYS A 83 -0.97 -0.12 7.50
N LYS A 84 -0.97 -1.36 8.02
CA LYS A 84 -2.09 -2.30 7.84
C LYS A 84 -3.36 -1.73 8.47
N ARG A 85 -4.47 -1.81 7.76
CA ARG A 85 -5.80 -1.44 8.28
C ARG A 85 -6.39 -2.64 9.01
N GLY A 86 -6.91 -2.42 10.22
CA GLY A 86 -7.56 -3.46 11.01
C GLY A 86 -9.07 -3.50 10.76
N CYS A 87 -9.67 -4.68 10.95
CA CYS A 87 -11.12 -4.85 10.99
C CYS A 87 -11.74 -3.99 12.10
N ARG A 88 -12.75 -3.19 11.77
CA ARG A 88 -13.50 -2.36 12.74
C ARG A 88 -14.79 -3.02 13.22
N ASN A 89 -15.06 -4.25 12.77
CA ASN A 89 -16.26 -4.96 13.17
C ASN A 89 -16.11 -5.51 14.61
N HIS A 90 -17.18 -5.38 15.40
CA HIS A 90 -17.30 -5.94 16.75
C HIS A 90 -18.27 -7.12 16.76
N CYS A 91 -18.01 -8.12 15.91
CA CYS A 91 -18.86 -9.28 15.77
C CYS A 91 -18.88 -10.08 17.08
N VAL A 92 -20.08 -10.47 17.56
CA VAL A 92 -20.26 -11.33 18.74
C VAL A 92 -19.51 -12.66 18.63
N PHE A 93 -19.29 -13.14 17.40
CA PHE A 93 -18.60 -14.38 17.07
C PHE A 93 -17.12 -14.18 16.68
N CYS A 94 -16.53 -13.02 16.92
CA CYS A 94 -15.14 -12.77 16.53
C CYS A 94 -14.16 -13.64 17.32
N PHE A 95 -13.54 -14.64 16.68
CA PHE A 95 -12.56 -15.53 17.33
C PHE A 95 -11.38 -14.77 17.95
N ILE A 96 -10.95 -13.67 17.33
CA ILE A 96 -9.82 -12.86 17.82
C ILE A 96 -10.18 -12.16 19.14
N ASP A 97 -11.42 -11.67 19.28
CA ASP A 97 -11.89 -11.07 20.55
C ASP A 97 -12.03 -12.10 21.68
N GLN A 98 -12.18 -13.37 21.32
CA GLN A 98 -12.34 -14.47 22.27
C GLN A 98 -10.99 -15.08 22.71
N LEU A 99 -9.85 -14.58 22.20
CA LEU A 99 -8.53 -15.08 22.58
C LEU A 99 -8.20 -14.74 24.05
N PRO A 100 -7.50 -15.64 24.79
CA PRO A 100 -7.04 -15.33 26.14
C PRO A 100 -6.02 -14.19 26.11
N LYS A 101 -5.90 -13.44 27.22
CA LYS A 101 -4.91 -12.35 27.37
C LYS A 101 -3.49 -12.91 27.54
N GLY A 102 -2.48 -12.12 27.14
CA GLY A 102 -1.07 -12.44 27.34
C GLY A 102 -0.42 -13.29 26.23
N LEU A 103 -1.12 -13.49 25.11
CA LEU A 103 -0.54 -14.08 23.90
C LEU A 103 0.30 -13.03 23.14
N ARG A 104 0.96 -13.47 22.06
CA ARG A 104 1.70 -12.57 21.16
C ARG A 104 0.78 -11.51 20.59
N ASP A 105 1.22 -10.25 20.61
CA ASP A 105 0.45 -9.09 20.14
C ASP A 105 -0.12 -9.26 18.72
N THR A 106 0.64 -9.92 17.83
CA THR A 106 0.24 -10.18 16.45
C THR A 106 -1.00 -11.06 16.32
N LEU A 107 -1.34 -11.87 17.34
CA LEU A 107 -2.52 -12.73 17.34
C LEU A 107 -3.82 -11.95 17.60
N TYR A 108 -3.72 -10.75 18.18
CA TYR A 108 -4.88 -9.89 18.46
C TYR A 108 -5.21 -8.93 17.31
N PHE A 109 -4.39 -8.90 16.26
CA PHE A 109 -4.67 -8.07 15.09
C PHE A 109 -5.74 -8.73 14.22
N LYS A 110 -6.87 -8.04 14.05
CA LYS A 110 -7.92 -8.43 13.12
C LYS A 110 -7.63 -7.83 11.76
N ASP A 111 -7.24 -8.66 10.81
CA ASP A 111 -7.06 -8.22 9.42
C ASP A 111 -8.40 -8.10 8.71
N ASP A 112 -8.53 -7.03 7.90
CA ASP A 112 -9.62 -6.84 6.93
C ASP A 112 -9.19 -5.79 5.88
N ASP A 113 -7.90 -5.74 5.56
CA ASP A 113 -7.32 -4.75 4.64
C ASP A 113 -7.51 -5.21 3.19
N ALA A 114 -8.32 -4.48 2.41
CA ALA A 114 -8.61 -4.83 1.03
C ALA A 114 -7.36 -4.95 0.14
N ARG A 115 -6.28 -4.21 0.44
CA ARG A 115 -5.02 -4.30 -0.30
C ARG A 115 -4.37 -5.68 -0.14
N LEU A 116 -4.46 -6.26 1.06
CA LEU A 116 -3.93 -7.58 1.35
C LEU A 116 -4.77 -8.70 0.73
N SER A 117 -6.04 -8.44 0.40
CA SER A 117 -6.85 -9.38 -0.37
C SER A 117 -6.25 -9.65 -1.74
N PHE A 118 -5.88 -8.59 -2.44
CA PHE A 118 -5.22 -8.69 -3.74
C PHE A 118 -3.77 -9.17 -3.64
N LEU A 119 -2.98 -8.58 -2.74
CA LEU A 119 -1.55 -8.84 -2.64
C LEU A 119 -1.20 -10.21 -2.04
N MET A 120 -2.02 -10.72 -1.13
CA MET A 120 -1.73 -11.93 -0.34
C MET A 120 -2.86 -12.95 -0.33
N GLY A 121 -4.00 -12.66 -0.99
CA GLY A 121 -5.14 -13.58 -1.04
C GLY A 121 -6.00 -13.58 0.22
N ASN A 122 -5.84 -12.60 1.12
CA ASN A 122 -6.62 -12.53 2.35
C ASN A 122 -8.12 -12.34 2.08
N TYR A 123 -8.97 -12.91 2.92
CA TYR A 123 -10.41 -12.71 2.81
C TYR A 123 -10.84 -11.45 3.55
N ILE A 124 -11.70 -10.65 2.92
CA ILE A 124 -12.28 -9.45 3.52
C ILE A 124 -13.80 -9.53 3.61
N THR A 125 -14.41 -8.75 4.50
CA THR A 125 -15.87 -8.74 4.69
C THR A 125 -16.61 -7.68 3.88
N LEU A 126 -15.88 -6.84 3.12
CA LEU A 126 -16.34 -5.63 2.43
C LEU A 126 -16.93 -4.53 3.32
N THR A 127 -17.40 -4.83 4.54
CA THR A 127 -17.99 -3.85 5.47
C THR A 127 -17.01 -2.79 5.96
N ASN A 128 -15.70 -3.02 5.82
CA ASN A 128 -14.66 -2.03 6.15
C ASN A 128 -14.11 -1.28 4.94
N VAL A 129 -14.58 -1.57 3.72
CA VAL A 129 -14.15 -0.92 2.48
C VAL A 129 -14.96 0.37 2.31
N SER A 130 -14.28 1.51 2.15
CA SER A 130 -14.96 2.79 1.88
C SER A 130 -15.36 2.91 0.42
N ASP A 131 -16.26 3.84 0.09
CA ASP A 131 -16.59 4.15 -1.31
C ASP A 131 -15.35 4.56 -2.12
N GLU A 132 -14.41 5.30 -1.51
CA GLU A 132 -13.13 5.63 -2.13
C GLU A 132 -12.30 4.36 -2.43
N ASP A 133 -12.25 3.40 -1.51
CA ASP A 133 -11.54 2.14 -1.74
C ASP A 133 -12.23 1.32 -2.86
N ILE A 134 -13.57 1.35 -2.96
CA ILE A 134 -14.33 0.72 -4.05
C ILE A 134 -13.98 1.36 -5.39
N ASP A 135 -14.03 2.69 -5.48
CA ASP A 135 -13.68 3.42 -6.71
C ASP A 135 -12.25 3.11 -7.14
N ARG A 136 -11.31 3.01 -6.18
CA ARG A 136 -9.93 2.58 -6.49
C ARG A 136 -9.88 1.17 -7.04
N ILE A 137 -10.56 0.21 -6.41
CA ILE A 137 -10.61 -1.18 -6.86
C ILE A 137 -11.10 -1.25 -8.31
N ILE A 138 -12.14 -0.51 -8.64
CA ILE A 138 -12.70 -0.46 -10.00
C ILE A 138 -11.71 0.21 -10.97
N ASN A 139 -11.25 1.42 -10.66
CA ASN A 139 -10.39 2.20 -11.57
C ASN A 139 -9.06 1.50 -11.88
N MET A 140 -8.46 0.89 -10.86
CA MET A 140 -7.18 0.19 -10.99
C MET A 140 -7.34 -1.30 -11.34
N HIS A 141 -8.58 -1.78 -11.52
CA HIS A 141 -8.90 -3.18 -11.80
C HIS A 141 -8.23 -4.17 -10.82
N ILE A 142 -8.28 -3.85 -9.52
CA ILE A 142 -7.66 -4.65 -8.46
C ILE A 142 -8.43 -5.96 -8.32
N SER A 143 -7.87 -7.05 -8.86
CA SER A 143 -8.51 -8.37 -8.92
C SER A 143 -7.47 -9.49 -8.94
N PRO A 144 -7.62 -10.57 -8.14
CA PRO A 144 -8.84 -10.94 -7.40
C PRO A 144 -9.01 -10.21 -6.06
N VAL A 145 -10.27 -10.10 -5.62
CA VAL A 145 -10.63 -9.72 -4.25
C VAL A 145 -11.41 -10.87 -3.63
N ASN A 146 -10.84 -11.49 -2.60
CA ASN A 146 -11.43 -12.62 -1.89
C ASN A 146 -12.39 -12.11 -0.83
N VAL A 147 -13.68 -12.41 -0.99
CA VAL A 147 -14.73 -11.93 -0.09
C VAL A 147 -15.28 -13.08 0.74
N SER A 148 -15.35 -12.89 2.05
CA SER A 148 -16.00 -13.80 2.98
C SER A 148 -17.31 -13.19 3.46
N VAL A 149 -18.43 -13.71 2.96
CA VAL A 149 -19.77 -13.26 3.34
C VAL A 149 -20.36 -14.23 4.37
N HIS A 150 -20.75 -13.70 5.52
CA HIS A 150 -21.45 -14.47 6.54
C HIS A 150 -22.96 -14.51 6.32
N THR A 151 -23.58 -13.35 6.11
CA THR A 151 -25.01 -13.23 5.77
C THR A 151 -25.25 -11.98 4.93
N THR A 152 -26.18 -12.04 3.99
CA THR A 152 -26.70 -10.88 3.25
C THR A 152 -28.04 -10.38 3.82
N ASN A 153 -28.56 -11.03 4.86
CA ASN A 153 -29.79 -10.68 5.57
C ASN A 153 -29.59 -10.85 7.09
N PRO A 154 -29.03 -9.84 7.79
CA PRO A 154 -28.91 -9.86 9.23
C PRO A 154 -30.29 -9.71 9.90
N ILE A 155 -30.47 -10.36 11.05
CA ILE A 155 -31.70 -10.31 11.86
C ILE A 155 -31.73 -9.02 12.68
#